data_AF-A0A2S6U4K4-F1
#
_entry.id   AF-A0A2S6U4K4-F1
#
_cell.length_a   1.000
_cell.length_b   1.000
_cell.length_c   1.000
_cell.angle_alpha   90.00
_cell.angle_beta   90.00
_cell.angle_gamma   90.00
#
_symmetry.space_group_name_H-M   'P 1'
#
loop_
_entity.id
_entity.type
_entity.pdbx_description
1 polymer ?
#
loop_
_entity_poly.entity_id
_entity_poly.type
_entity_poly.pdbx_seq_one_letter_code
_entity_poly.pdbx_strand_id
1 'polypeptide(L)'
;MSNASSVIDRKEADKHTNGVTRIGLIALASDPTVEAEFRRMLPADGAQFFVSRVYYANDCRAEQLRAMADRIGDAALLILPGQRLGS
;
A
#
# COMPACT_ATOMS: atom_id res chain seq x y z
N MET A 1 -2.97 -26.02 26.76
CA MET A 1 -3.40 -25.20 25.61
C MET A 1 -3.04 -23.76 25.93
N SER A 2 -1.88 -23.30 25.44
CA SER A 2 -1.44 -21.91 25.54
C SER A 2 -1.19 -21.47 24.11
N ASN A 3 -1.91 -20.45 23.63
CA ASN A 3 -1.59 -19.85 22.35
C ASN A 3 -1.28 -18.37 22.58
N ALA A 4 0.01 -18.06 22.50
CA ALA A 4 0.53 -16.71 22.50
C ALA A 4 0.07 -16.03 21.21
N SER A 5 -1.00 -15.24 21.30
CA SER A 5 -1.26 -14.20 20.32
C SER A 5 -0.53 -12.95 20.81
N SER A 6 0.70 -12.77 20.35
CA SER A 6 1.42 -11.49 20.51
C SER A 6 0.68 -10.46 19.67
N VAL A 7 -0.34 -9.85 20.26
CA VAL A 7 -0.96 -8.63 19.77
C VAL A 7 0.16 -7.61 19.74
N ILE A 8 0.61 -7.27 18.53
CA ILE A 8 1.58 -6.21 18.30
C ILE A 8 1.03 -4.95 19.00
N ASP A 9 1.79 -4.46 19.96
CA ASP A 9 1.45 -3.25 20.72
C ASP A 9 1.40 -2.06 19.75
N ARG A 10 0.19 -1.69 19.33
CA ARG A 10 -0.10 -0.55 18.43
C ARG A 10 0.58 0.74 18.88
N LYS A 11 0.86 0.86 20.17
CA LYS A 11 1.38 2.07 20.81
C LYS A 11 2.77 2.48 20.31
N GLU A 12 3.53 1.59 19.68
CA GLU A 12 4.87 1.91 19.19
C GLU A 12 4.89 2.54 17.79
N ALA A 13 3.85 2.29 16.97
CA ALA A 13 3.75 2.85 15.62
C ALA A 13 3.24 4.31 15.60
N ASP A 14 2.58 4.75 16.67
CA ASP A 14 1.86 6.05 16.74
C ASP A 14 2.72 7.22 17.23
N LYS A 15 4.01 7.02 17.51
CA LYS A 15 4.82 8.05 18.21
C LYS A 15 5.22 9.27 17.35
N HIS A 16 4.93 9.27 16.05
CA HIS A 16 5.38 10.33 15.13
C HIS A 16 4.32 10.86 14.16
N THR A 17 3.09 10.35 14.15
CA THR A 17 2.09 10.74 13.16
C THR A 17 1.18 11.83 13.73
N ASN A 18 1.21 13.03 13.14
CA ASN A 18 0.31 14.13 13.48
C ASN A 18 -1.11 13.80 12.94
N GLY A 19 -1.80 12.85 13.58
CA GLY A 19 -3.23 12.58 13.44
C GLY A 19 -3.70 11.62 12.34
N VAL A 20 -2.97 11.43 11.23
CA VAL A 20 -3.44 10.57 10.10
C VAL A 20 -2.31 9.80 9.44
N THR A 21 -2.43 8.48 9.36
CA THR A 21 -1.48 7.60 8.64
C THR A 21 -1.68 7.74 7.12
N ARG A 22 -0.59 7.87 6.35
CA ARG A 22 -0.66 7.91 4.88
C ARG A 22 -0.05 6.66 4.28
N ILE A 23 -0.74 6.08 3.31
CA ILE A 23 -0.36 4.82 2.67
C ILE A 23 -0.24 5.03 1.15
N GLY A 24 0.87 4.61 0.57
CA GLY A 24 1.02 4.51 -0.88
C GLY A 24 0.60 3.12 -1.34
N LEU A 25 -0.30 3.04 -2.32
CA LEU A 25 -0.80 1.80 -2.89
C LEU A 25 -0.49 1.73 -4.38
N ILE A 26 0.28 0.73 -4.80
CA ILE A 26 0.47 0.41 -6.21
C ILE A 26 -0.48 -0.73 -6.56
N ALA A 27 -1.49 -0.44 -7.38
CA ALA A 27 -2.50 -1.41 -7.81
C ALA A 27 -2.25 -1.89 -9.24
N LEU A 28 -2.83 -3.03 -9.61
CA LEU A 28 -2.84 -3.47 -11.00
C LEU A 28 -3.82 -2.61 -11.81
N ALA A 29 -3.45 -2.27 -13.04
CA ALA A 29 -4.34 -1.56 -13.95
C ALA A 29 -5.62 -2.35 -14.27
N SER A 30 -5.53 -3.68 -14.23
CA SER A 30 -6.63 -4.61 -14.49
C SER A 30 -7.50 -4.93 -13.29
N ASP A 31 -7.13 -4.50 -12.09
CA ASP A 31 -7.87 -4.79 -10.86
C ASP A 31 -8.70 -3.57 -10.45
N PRO A 32 -10.04 -3.60 -10.61
CA PRO A 32 -10.90 -2.49 -10.24
C PRO A 32 -11.36 -2.52 -8.78
N THR A 33 -11.11 -3.60 -8.02
CA THR A 33 -11.74 -3.80 -6.69
C THR A 33 -10.85 -3.35 -5.55
N VAL A 34 -9.54 -3.48 -5.70
CA VAL A 34 -8.55 -3.22 -4.64
C VAL A 34 -8.76 -1.91 -3.89
N GLU A 35 -9.09 -0.81 -4.58
CA GLU A 35 -9.28 0.48 -3.90
C GLU A 35 -10.51 0.53 -3.00
N ALA A 36 -11.62 -0.01 -3.48
CA ALA A 36 -12.87 -0.03 -2.73
C ALA A 36 -12.75 -0.94 -1.51
N GLU A 37 -12.11 -2.10 -1.68
CA GLU A 37 -11.87 -3.05 -0.59
C GLU A 37 -10.87 -2.49 0.43
N PHE A 38 -9.76 -1.90 -0.04
CA PHE A 38 -8.76 -1.29 0.83
C PHE A 38 -9.37 -0.13 1.65
N ARG A 39 -10.21 0.71 1.03
CA ARG A 39 -10.95 1.76 1.74
C ARG A 39 -11.87 1.22 2.82
N ARG A 40 -12.52 0.06 2.61
CA ARG A 40 -13.38 -0.59 3.62
C ARG A 40 -12.59 -1.20 4.78
N MET A 41 -11.33 -1.55 4.57
CA MET A 41 -10.45 -2.13 5.59
C MET A 41 -9.79 -1.07 6.48
N LEU A 42 -9.67 0.17 6.00
CA LEU A 42 -9.03 1.26 6.74
C LEU A 42 -9.99 1.93 7.75
N PRO A 43 -9.47 2.38 8.91
CA PRO A 43 -10.23 3.21 9.83
C PRO A 43 -10.57 4.55 9.16
N ALA A 44 -11.85 4.95 9.21
CA ALA A 44 -12.39 6.12 8.50
C ALA A 44 -11.59 7.41 8.76
N ASP A 45 -11.15 7.62 10.00
CA ASP A 45 -10.50 8.87 10.43
C ASP A 45 -9.00 8.71 10.75
N GLY A 46 -8.45 7.50 10.57
CA GLY A 46 -7.08 7.17 10.99
C GLY A 46 -6.08 6.97 9.85
N ALA A 47 -6.56 6.80 8.61
CA ALA A 47 -5.69 6.53 7.48
C ALA A 47 -6.22 7.11 6.16
N GLN A 48 -5.30 7.63 5.35
CA GLN A 48 -5.50 8.01 3.97
C GLN A 48 -4.59 7.18 3.07
N PHE A 49 -5.04 6.93 1.84
CA PHE A 49 -4.21 6.23 0.86
C PHE A 49 -4.25 6.89 -0.51
N PHE A 50 -3.15 6.74 -1.23
CA PHE A 50 -2.88 7.32 -2.54
C PHE A 50 -2.51 6.19 -3.49
N VAL A 51 -3.11 6.17 -4.68
CA VAL A 51 -3.02 5.03 -5.59
C VAL A 51 -2.30 5.43 -6.86
N SER A 52 -1.33 4.61 -7.26
CA SER A 52 -0.82 4.57 -8.63
C SER A 52 -1.04 3.18 -9.21
N ARG A 53 -0.97 3.04 -10.54
CA ARG A 53 -1.24 1.78 -11.24
C ARG A 53 -0.07 1.31 -12.08
N VAL A 54 0.14 0.01 -12.10
CA VAL A 54 1.06 -0.66 -13.03
C VAL A 54 0.28 -1.51 -14.03
N TYR A 55 0.65 -1.41 -15.30
CA TYR A 55 0.12 -2.30 -16.34
C TYR A 55 0.64 -3.72 -16.14
N TYR A 56 -0.27 -4.69 -16.17
CA TYR A 56 0.04 -6.11 -16.08
C TYR A 56 -0.81 -6.91 -17.07
N ALA A 57 -0.18 -7.83 -17.79
CA ALA A 57 -0.80 -8.62 -18.83
C ALA A 57 -1.22 -10.04 -18.37
N ASN A 58 -1.46 -10.23 -17.07
CA ASN A 58 -1.90 -11.52 -16.49
C ASN A 58 -0.98 -12.72 -16.81
N ASP A 59 0.33 -12.47 -16.94
CA ASP A 59 1.34 -13.52 -17.13
C ASP A 59 2.20 -13.68 -15.88
N CYS A 60 1.87 -14.69 -15.06
CA CYS A 60 2.47 -14.93 -13.75
C CYS A 60 3.80 -15.73 -13.81
N ARG A 61 4.51 -15.73 -14.94
CA ARG A 61 5.84 -16.38 -15.03
C ARG A 61 6.90 -15.52 -14.34
N ALA A 62 7.87 -16.18 -13.71
CA ALA A 62 8.88 -15.50 -12.87
C ALA A 62 9.71 -14.47 -13.66
N GLU A 63 9.90 -14.70 -14.95
CA GLU A 63 10.60 -13.80 -15.87
C GLU A 63 9.79 -12.52 -16.10
N GLN A 64 8.47 -12.64 -16.28
CA GLN A 64 7.57 -11.51 -16.49
C GLN A 64 7.42 -10.68 -15.21
N LEU A 65 7.29 -11.34 -14.06
CA LEU A 65 7.26 -10.65 -12.76
C LEU A 65 8.56 -9.87 -12.50
N ARG A 66 9.73 -10.43 -12.88
CA ARG A 66 11.01 -9.72 -12.79
C ARG A 66 11.06 -8.50 -13.72
N ALA A 67 10.52 -8.61 -14.92
CA ALA A 67 10.41 -7.50 -15.86
C ALA A 67 9.47 -6.36 -15.38
N MET A 68 8.63 -6.63 -14.38
CA MET A 68 7.77 -5.60 -13.78
C MET A 68 8.47 -4.76 -12.71
N ALA A 69 9.66 -5.16 -12.24
CA ALA A 69 10.35 -4.47 -11.14
C ALA A 69 10.54 -2.97 -11.40
N ASP A 70 11.00 -2.61 -12.60
CA ASP A 70 11.22 -1.21 -12.98
C ASP A 70 9.92 -0.40 -12.99
N ARG A 71 8.83 -1.02 -13.47
CA ARG A 71 7.51 -0.37 -13.56
C ARG A 71 6.90 -0.08 -12.18
N ILE A 72 7.26 -0.89 -11.17
CA ILE A 72 6.86 -0.65 -9.78
C ILE A 72 7.54 0.61 -9.26
N GLY A 73 8.84 0.79 -9.57
CA GLY A 73 9.58 2.01 -9.23
C GLY A 73 8.95 3.26 -9.83
N ASP A 74 8.64 3.22 -11.14
CA ASP A 74 7.99 4.32 -11.84
C ASP A 74 6.61 4.64 -11.24
N ALA A 75 5.81 3.62 -10.93
CA ALA A 75 4.51 3.79 -10.30
C ALA A 75 4.64 4.39 -8.87
N ALA A 76 5.67 4.03 -8.12
CA ALA A 76 5.92 4.59 -6.79
C ALA A 76 6.21 6.09 -6.85
N LEU A 77 6.93 6.57 -7.86
CA LEU A 77 7.25 7.99 -8.06
C LEU A 77 6.00 8.85 -8.31
N LEU A 78 4.92 8.25 -8.82
CA LEU A 78 3.65 8.93 -9.04
C LEU A 78 2.82 9.08 -7.75
N ILE A 79 3.18 8.39 -6.68
CA ILE A 79 2.49 8.52 -5.41
C ILE A 79 3.00 9.77 -4.71
N LEU A 80 2.16 10.82 -4.67
CA LEU A 80 2.44 12.08 -3.98
C LEU A 80 3.77 12.74 -4.44
N PRO A 81 3.91 13.10 -5.73
CA PRO A 81 5.15 13.66 -6.25
C PRO A 81 5.55 14.93 -5.49
N GLY A 82 6.82 14.99 -5.06
CA GLY A 82 7.37 16.11 -4.29
C GLY A 82 6.94 16.15 -2.82
N GLN A 83 6.25 15.12 -2.32
CA GLN A 83 5.83 15.02 -0.92
C GLN A 83 6.27 13.67 -0.32
N ARG A 84 6.32 13.61 1.01
CA ARG A 84 6.72 12.40 1.75
C ARG A 84 5.47 11.68 2.27
N LEU A 85 5.42 10.36 2.04
CA LEU A 85 4.37 9.48 2.58
C LEU A 85 4.45 9.36 4.11
N GLY A 86 5.66 9.33 4.67
CA GLY A 86 5.88 9.47 6.12
C GLY A 86 6.17 10.91 6.52
N SER A 87 5.93 11.26 7.78
CA SER A 87 6.57 12.40 8.42
C SER A 87 8.01 12.07 8.77
#